data_AF-A0A7J4JRC6-F1
#
_entry.id   AF-A0A7J4JRC6-F1
#
_cell.length_a   1.000
_cell.length_b   1.000
_cell.length_c   1.000
_cell.angle_alpha   90.00
_cell.angle_beta   90.00
_cell.angle_gamma   90.00
#
_symmetry.space_group_name_H-M   'P 1'
#
loop_
_entity.id
_entity.type
_entity.pdbx_description
1 polymer ?
#
loop_
_entity_poly.entity_id
_entity_poly.type
_entity_poly.pdbx_seq_one_letter_code
_entity_poly.pdbx_strand_id
1 'polypeptide(L)'
;MKLCVNCNFKFERGSSCPRCHSQKLRELEFKDKKDELQAGPSQPAKPMVFDKSGQRVFGDTKTAWKSFHNKVQNACPNCSGTEFSFDHKHKEKTCVKCGEILPLQRRPA
;
A
#
# COMPACT_ATOMS: atom_id res chain seq x y z
N MET A 1 13.19 -17.04 -21.67
CA MET A 1 13.76 -15.68 -21.40
C MET A 1 14.30 -15.66 -19.98
N LYS A 2 15.47 -15.08 -19.70
CA LYS A 2 16.10 -15.06 -18.37
C LYS A 2 15.98 -13.68 -17.72
N LEU A 3 15.77 -13.64 -16.41
CA LEU A 3 15.73 -12.44 -15.59
C LEU A 3 16.86 -12.49 -14.55
N CYS A 4 17.69 -11.45 -14.48
CA CYS A 4 18.63 -11.34 -13.37
C CYS A 4 17.91 -10.95 -12.08
N VAL A 5 18.05 -11.74 -11.03
CA VAL A 5 17.42 -11.47 -9.73
C VAL A 5 18.03 -10.24 -9.05
N ASN A 6 19.30 -9.93 -9.32
CA ASN A 6 20.00 -8.82 -8.68
C ASN A 6 19.61 -7.45 -9.24
N CYS A 7 19.43 -7.33 -10.56
CA CYS A 7 19.15 -6.05 -11.22
C CYS A 7 17.84 -6.03 -12.02
N ASN A 8 17.05 -7.10 -11.95
CA ASN A 8 15.80 -7.29 -12.70
C ASN A 8 15.93 -7.09 -14.22
N PHE A 9 17.13 -7.22 -14.76
CA PHE A 9 17.39 -7.09 -16.19
C PHE A 9 16.98 -8.37 -16.93
N LYS A 10 16.19 -8.23 -17.99
CA LYS A 10 15.71 -9.33 -18.85
C LYS A 10 16.64 -9.51 -20.04
N PHE A 11 17.03 -10.74 -20.33
CA PHE A 11 17.90 -11.07 -21.47
C PHE A 11 17.69 -12.52 -21.92
N GLU A 12 18.09 -12.84 -23.15
CA GLU A 12 17.75 -14.13 -23.78
C GLU A 12 18.85 -15.18 -23.71
N ARG A 13 20.12 -14.78 -23.79
CA ARG A 13 21.28 -15.69 -23.91
C ARG A 13 22.36 -15.37 -22.87
N GLY A 14 23.04 -16.41 -22.40
CA GLY A 14 24.12 -16.30 -21.43
C GLY A 14 23.86 -17.01 -20.11
N SER A 15 24.94 -17.32 -19.40
CA SER A 15 24.97 -17.89 -18.04
C SER A 15 25.07 -16.83 -16.94
N SER A 16 25.36 -15.58 -17.29
CA SER A 16 25.47 -14.44 -16.38
C SER A 16 24.73 -13.22 -16.91
N CYS A 17 24.29 -12.34 -16.01
CA CYS A 17 23.67 -11.09 -16.39
C CYS A 17 24.67 -10.17 -17.11
N PRO A 18 24.35 -9.61 -18.30
CA PRO A 18 25.26 -8.70 -19.01
C PRO A 18 25.39 -7.32 -18.34
N ARG A 19 24.51 -6.98 -17.38
CA ARG A 19 24.49 -5.67 -16.73
C ARG A 19 25.27 -5.63 -15.42
N CYS A 20 25.30 -6.72 -14.68
CA CYS A 20 25.94 -6.79 -13.36
C CYS A 20 26.76 -8.07 -13.15
N HIS A 21 26.96 -8.88 -14.20
CA HIS A 21 27.72 -10.14 -14.19
C HIS A 21 27.24 -11.19 -13.16
N SER A 22 26.08 -10.97 -12.53
CA SER A 22 25.52 -11.90 -11.55
C SER A 22 25.04 -13.19 -12.22
N GLN A 23 25.37 -14.33 -11.61
CA GLN A 23 24.89 -15.66 -12.02
C GLN A 23 23.50 -15.99 -11.47
N LYS A 24 22.89 -15.11 -10.65
CA LYS A 24 21.55 -15.31 -10.08
C LYS A 24 20.49 -14.98 -11.12
N LEU A 25 20.14 -15.97 -11.94
CA LEU A 25 19.17 -15.87 -13.03
C LEU A 25 17.91 -16.69 -12.74
N ARG A 26 16.75 -16.16 -13.12
CA ARG A 26 15.45 -16.84 -13.08
C ARG A 26 14.94 -17.01 -14.50
N GLU A 27 14.56 -18.22 -14.89
CA GLU A 27 13.90 -18.47 -16.17
C GLU A 27 12.41 -18.10 -16.09
N LEU A 28 11.98 -17.29 -17.06
CA LEU A 28 10.59 -16.96 -17.31
C LEU A 28 10.10 -17.89 -18.42
N GLU A 29 9.36 -18.90 -18.02
CA GLU A 29 8.59 -19.79 -18.90
C GLU A 29 7.30 -19.07 -19.32
N PHE A 30 7.10 -18.89 -20.62
CA PHE A 30 5.83 -18.42 -21.17
C PHE A 30 4.92 -19.65 -21.33
N LYS A 31 4.06 -19.91 -20.35
CA LYS A 31 2.94 -20.84 -20.54
C LYS A 31 1.79 -20.08 -21.19
N ASP A 32 1.85 -20.02 -22.52
CA ASP A 32 0.74 -19.61 -23.37
C ASP A 32 -0.38 -20.65 -23.23
N LYS A 33 -1.49 -20.28 -22.58
CA LYS A 33 -2.69 -21.10 -22.55
C LYS A 33 -3.90 -20.19 -22.66
N LYS A 34 -4.18 -19.79 -23.90
CA LYS A 34 -5.52 -19.46 -24.41
C LYS A 34 -6.39 -20.71 -24.28
N ASP A 35 -7.43 -20.64 -23.44
CA ASP A 35 -8.75 -21.24 -23.70
C ASP A 35 -9.77 -20.73 -22.65
N GLU A 36 -10.66 -19.85 -23.08
CA GLU A 36 -12.04 -19.72 -22.58
C GLU A 36 -12.72 -21.11 -22.68
N LEU A 37 -13.60 -21.64 -21.82
CA LEU A 37 -14.51 -21.12 -20.80
C LEU A 37 -14.98 -22.31 -19.93
N GLN A 38 -15.26 -22.03 -18.65
CA GLN A 38 -16.24 -22.69 -17.76
C GLN A 38 -16.01 -24.13 -17.28
N ALA A 39 -15.47 -24.25 -16.05
CA ALA A 39 -16.18 -24.83 -14.90
C ALA A 39 -15.32 -24.68 -13.62
N GLY A 40 -15.59 -23.63 -12.83
CA GLY A 40 -15.03 -23.42 -11.48
C GLY A 40 -14.43 -22.01 -11.28
N PRO A 41 -15.07 -21.10 -10.53
CA PRO A 41 -14.50 -19.79 -10.26
C PRO A 41 -13.53 -19.90 -9.07
N SER A 42 -12.29 -20.34 -9.33
CA SER A 42 -11.19 -20.01 -8.41
C SER A 42 -10.80 -18.55 -8.66
N GLN A 43 -11.59 -17.64 -8.08
CA GLN A 43 -11.39 -16.20 -8.12
C GLN A 43 -9.94 -15.85 -7.76
N PRO A 44 -9.23 -14.93 -8.45
CA PRO A 44 -8.36 -14.04 -7.71
C PRO A 44 -9.30 -13.12 -6.95
N ALA A 45 -9.76 -13.56 -5.77
CA ALA A 45 -10.52 -12.71 -4.88
C ALA A 45 -9.59 -11.55 -4.49
N LYS A 46 -9.61 -10.45 -5.25
CA LYS A 46 -9.11 -9.17 -4.77
C LYS A 46 -9.91 -8.92 -3.50
N PRO A 47 -9.29 -8.94 -2.31
CA PRO A 47 -10.05 -8.79 -1.09
C PRO A 47 -10.68 -7.40 -1.14
N MET A 48 -12.01 -7.36 -1.23
CA MET A 48 -12.79 -6.20 -0.88
C MET A 48 -12.65 -6.02 0.63
N VAL A 49 -11.52 -5.48 1.08
CA VAL A 49 -11.34 -5.02 2.46
C VAL A 49 -12.37 -3.94 2.70
N PHE A 50 -12.93 -3.77 3.89
CA PHE A 50 -13.77 -2.64 4.29
C PHE A 50 -13.15 -1.92 5.50
N ASP A 51 -13.33 -0.60 5.60
CA ASP A 51 -12.91 0.29 6.67
C ASP A 51 -13.85 0.10 7.87
N LYS A 52 -13.48 0.67 9.02
CA LYS A 52 -14.20 0.51 10.30
C LYS A 52 -15.60 1.13 10.32
N SER A 53 -15.93 1.97 9.33
CA SER A 53 -17.30 2.43 9.02
C SER A 53 -18.11 1.47 8.12
N GLY A 54 -17.52 0.36 7.69
CA GLY A 54 -18.07 -0.55 6.68
C GLY A 54 -17.75 -0.16 5.24
N GLN A 55 -16.55 0.37 4.93
CA GLN A 55 -16.25 0.97 3.61
C GLN A 55 -15.05 0.39 2.83
N ARG A 56 -15.20 -0.11 1.59
CA ARG A 56 -14.14 -0.92 0.94
C ARG A 56 -12.73 -0.27 0.76
N VAL A 57 -11.60 -0.91 1.17
CA VAL A 57 -10.20 -0.45 0.97
C VAL A 57 -9.13 -1.55 0.75
N PHE A 58 -9.02 -2.10 -0.47
CA PHE A 58 -7.76 -2.17 -1.23
C PHE A 58 -8.10 -2.56 -2.67
N GLY A 59 -7.92 -1.60 -3.57
CA GLY A 59 -8.02 -1.75 -5.01
C GLY A 59 -7.19 -0.65 -5.66
N ASP A 60 -6.80 -0.82 -6.92
CA ASP A 60 -6.03 0.16 -7.71
C ASP A 60 -6.82 1.45 -8.02
N THR A 61 -7.86 1.75 -7.24
CA THR A 61 -8.76 2.87 -7.48
C THR A 61 -8.35 4.09 -6.68
N LYS A 62 -8.51 5.27 -7.30
CA LYS A 62 -8.23 6.58 -6.71
C LYS A 62 -8.91 6.79 -5.35
N THR A 63 -10.06 6.15 -5.11
CA THR A 63 -10.81 6.22 -3.84
C THR A 63 -10.13 5.43 -2.72
N ALA A 64 -9.62 4.24 -2.99
CA ALA A 64 -8.86 3.46 -2.01
C ALA A 64 -7.52 4.13 -1.69
N TRP A 65 -6.89 4.74 -2.70
CA TRP A 65 -5.70 5.58 -2.53
C TRP A 65 -5.98 6.81 -1.65
N LYS A 66 -7.09 7.51 -1.89
CA LYS A 66 -7.53 8.63 -1.04
C LYS A 66 -7.81 8.19 0.40
N SER A 67 -8.44 7.05 0.63
CA SER A 67 -8.69 6.53 1.99
C SER A 67 -7.42 6.07 2.71
N PHE A 68 -6.43 5.57 1.96
CA PHE A 68 -5.11 5.26 2.51
C PHE A 68 -4.36 6.53 2.94
N HIS A 69 -4.35 7.58 2.10
CA HIS A 69 -3.67 8.84 2.39
C HIS A 69 -4.47 9.80 3.30
N ASN A 70 -5.80 9.67 3.39
CA ASN A 70 -6.65 10.37 4.37
C ASN A 70 -6.85 9.55 5.66
N LYS A 71 -5.95 8.63 6.00
CA LYS A 71 -5.83 8.15 7.38
C LYS A 71 -5.29 9.27 8.26
N VAL A 72 -6.10 10.31 8.43
CA VAL A 72 -5.97 11.22 9.54
C VAL A 72 -6.17 10.35 10.77
N GLN A 73 -5.08 10.01 11.45
CA GLN A 73 -5.17 9.36 12.75
C GLN A 73 -5.86 10.35 13.69
N ASN A 74 -7.18 10.25 13.76
CA ASN A 74 -8.03 10.96 14.72
C ASN A 74 -7.91 10.37 16.13
N ALA A 75 -6.87 9.57 16.38
CA ALA A 75 -6.57 8.96 17.65
C ALA A 75 -5.21 9.45 18.13
N CYS A 76 -5.09 9.66 19.44
CA CYS A 76 -3.85 10.07 20.07
C CYS A 76 -2.82 8.94 19.89
N PRO A 77 -1.60 9.24 19.43
CA PRO A 77 -0.58 8.22 19.21
C PRO A 77 -0.14 7.55 20.52
N ASN A 78 -0.30 8.24 21.65
CA ASN A 78 0.11 7.76 22.96
C ASN A 78 -0.97 6.88 23.61
N CYS A 79 -2.21 7.37 23.71
CA CYS A 79 -3.26 6.70 24.48
C CYS A 79 -4.43 6.16 23.63
N SER A 80 -4.35 6.25 22.30
CA SER A 80 -5.42 5.91 21.34
C SER A 80 -6.77 6.62 21.59
N GLY A 81 -6.77 7.67 22.41
CA GLY A 81 -7.96 8.47 22.71
C GLY A 81 -8.39 9.29 21.49
N THR A 82 -9.70 9.38 21.25
CA THR A 82 -10.27 10.13 20.12
C THR A 82 -10.71 11.54 20.50
N GLU A 83 -10.67 11.86 21.79
CA GLU A 83 -11.09 13.17 22.32
C GLU A 83 -9.90 14.11 22.43
N PHE A 84 -10.02 15.26 21.76
CA PHE A 84 -9.02 16.32 21.74
C PHE A 84 -9.65 17.67 22.07
N SER A 85 -8.95 18.45 22.89
CA SER A 85 -9.18 19.89 23.04
C SER A 85 -8.36 20.63 22.00
N PHE A 86 -8.90 21.69 21.41
CA PHE A 86 -8.26 22.42 20.32
C PHE A 86 -7.87 23.82 20.77
N ASP A 87 -6.58 24.14 20.70
CA ASP A 87 -6.08 25.49 20.88
C ASP A 87 -5.79 26.11 19.51
N HIS A 88 -6.76 26.86 19.00
CA HIS A 88 -6.65 27.53 17.70
C HIS A 88 -5.66 28.71 17.70
N LYS A 89 -5.31 29.25 18.88
CA LYS A 89 -4.35 30.36 19.00
C LYS A 89 -2.93 29.84 18.80
N HIS A 90 -2.60 28.71 19.42
CA HIS A 90 -1.30 28.06 19.29
C HIS A 90 -1.23 27.06 18.12
N LYS A 91 -2.37 26.76 17.49
CA LYS A 91 -2.51 25.76 16.41
C LYS A 91 -2.11 24.37 16.86
N GLU A 92 -2.60 23.98 18.03
CA GLU A 92 -2.32 22.71 18.69
C GLU A 92 -3.63 22.00 19.06
N LYS A 93 -3.57 20.69 19.21
CA LYS A 93 -4.64 19.88 19.76
C LYS A 93 -4.08 19.02 20.90
N THR A 94 -4.76 19.01 22.03
CA THR A 94 -4.32 18.31 23.24
C THR A 94 -5.26 17.15 23.49
N CYS A 95 -4.74 15.93 23.65
CA CYS A 95 -5.57 14.78 23.97
C CYS A 95 -6.13 14.92 25.39
N VAL A 96 -7.46 14.83 25.55
CA VAL A 96 -8.12 14.96 26.86
C VAL A 96 -7.75 13.80 27.80
N LYS A 97 -7.45 12.62 27.24
CA LYS A 97 -7.20 11.40 28.00
C LYS A 97 -5.79 11.30 28.59
N CYS A 98 -4.77 11.87 27.92
CA CYS A 98 -3.37 11.76 28.36
C CYS A 98 -2.62 13.10 28.42
N GLY A 99 -3.23 14.20 27.99
CA GLY A 99 -2.60 15.52 27.97
C GLY A 99 -1.58 15.73 26.84
N GLU A 100 -1.39 14.76 25.95
CA GLU A 100 -0.43 14.86 24.84
C GLU A 100 -0.81 16.00 23.88
N ILE A 101 0.11 16.91 23.63
CA ILE A 101 -0.06 18.05 22.72
C ILE A 101 0.46 17.66 21.33
N LEU A 102 -0.40 17.76 20.32
CA LEU A 102 -0.10 17.46 18.94
C LEU A 102 -0.30 18.71 18.07
N PRO A 103 0.54 18.95 17.06
CA PRO A 103 0.35 20.07 16.16
C PRO A 103 -0.89 19.89 15.29
N LEU A 104 -1.64 20.98 15.07
CA LEU A 104 -2.76 20.99 14.16
C LEU A 104 -2.25 21.04 12.71
N GLN A 105 -2.60 20.04 11.90
CA GLN A 105 -2.25 19.98 10.47
C GLN A 105 -2.75 21.25 9.76
N ARG A 106 -1.83 22.01 9.14
CA ARG A 106 -2.17 23.14 8.28
C ARG A 106 -2.61 22.59 6.93
N ARG A 107 -3.72 23.07 6.39
CA ARG A 107 -4.04 22.78 4.98
C ARG A 107 -2.92 23.38 4.11
N PRO A 108 -2.38 22.64 3.14
CA PRO A 108 -1.51 23.23 2.13
C PRO A 108 -2.30 24.31 1.38
N ALA A 109 -1.66 25.46 1.19
CA ALA A 109 -2.23 26.61 0.48
C ALA A 109 -2.40 26.34 -1.02
#